data_AF-A0AAJ8AXE7-F1
#
_entry.id   AF-A0AAJ8AXE7-F1
#
_cell.length_a   1.000
_cell.length_b   1.000
_cell.length_c   1.000
_cell.angle_alpha   90.00
_cell.angle_beta   90.00
_cell.angle_gamma   90.00
#
_symmetry.space_group_name_H-M   'P 1'
#
loop_
_entity.id
_entity.type
_entity.pdbx_description
1 polymer ?
#
loop_
_entity_poly.entity_id
_entity_poly.type
_entity_poly.pdbx_seq_one_letter_code
_entity_poly.pdbx_strand_id
1 'polypeptide(L)'
;MTASGGLQINRISTSKKLNYLICMKIFCVSILLQHKNSEMFLVGLTGGIASGKSTVSSMLRELGCPIIDADVVARKVVEPHTPAYSRIVYHFGPAILLENGEIDRQKLGQLIFASEEKRKLLNSITHPEIHKAMLKEILFYFLRGYRYVVLDVPLLFETRRLTQFLNHTVVVYCDPATQLSRLMQRDGLTQEQAEQRVAAQMPLNEKRGLANHVIENSGSREDTHRQVLRLHTKLEDSMDFLLVRVIAIAATAGLSGILLYAAKILLS
;
A
#
# COMPACT_ATOMS: atom_id res chain seq x y z
N MET A 1 -62.84 12.19 -13.34
CA MET A 1 -62.02 12.94 -12.37
C MET A 1 -61.28 11.95 -11.50
N THR A 2 -59.98 12.19 -11.29
CA THR A 2 -58.98 11.51 -10.41
C THR A 2 -58.67 10.02 -10.71
N ALA A 3 -57.44 9.50 -10.67
CA ALA A 3 -56.08 10.01 -10.64
C ALA A 3 -55.13 8.79 -10.85
N SER A 4 -53.98 9.02 -11.48
CA SER A 4 -52.64 8.45 -11.16
C SER A 4 -52.40 6.97 -10.79
N GLY A 5 -51.40 6.37 -11.44
CA GLY A 5 -50.23 5.87 -10.69
C GLY A 5 -50.15 4.37 -10.39
N GLY A 6 -49.86 3.54 -11.40
CA GLY A 6 -49.42 2.14 -11.21
C GLY A 6 -47.89 2.04 -11.13
N LEU A 7 -47.37 2.13 -9.92
CA LEU A 7 -45.95 2.16 -9.55
C LEU A 7 -45.26 0.79 -9.81
N GLN A 8 -44.25 0.76 -10.66
CA GLN A 8 -43.22 -0.28 -10.67
C GLN A 8 -42.45 -0.24 -9.34
N ILE A 9 -42.72 -1.14 -8.40
CA ILE A 9 -41.81 -1.41 -7.29
C ILE A 9 -41.73 -2.92 -7.08
N ASN A 10 -40.73 -3.56 -7.70
CA ASN A 10 -40.21 -4.84 -7.20
C ASN A 10 -38.78 -5.14 -7.69
N ARG A 11 -37.86 -4.16 -7.57
CA ARG A 11 -36.42 -4.38 -7.84
C ARG A 11 -35.45 -3.59 -6.92
N ILE A 12 -35.86 -3.20 -5.71
CA ILE A 12 -35.01 -2.41 -4.79
C ILE A 12 -34.55 -3.19 -3.53
N SER A 13 -34.97 -4.44 -3.33
CA SER A 13 -34.69 -5.16 -2.07
C SER A 13 -33.31 -5.84 -1.96
N THR A 14 -32.63 -6.14 -3.08
CA THR A 14 -31.33 -6.84 -3.06
C THR A 14 -30.12 -5.90 -3.00
N SER A 15 -30.21 -4.69 -3.57
CA SER A 15 -29.14 -3.69 -3.55
C SER A 15 -28.89 -3.10 -2.15
N LYS A 16 -29.95 -2.86 -1.37
CA LYS A 16 -29.82 -2.34 0.01
C LYS A 16 -29.21 -3.37 0.97
N LYS A 17 -29.53 -4.67 0.85
CA LYS A 17 -28.93 -5.74 1.68
C LYS A 17 -27.46 -5.98 1.33
N LEU A 18 -27.09 -5.92 0.04
CA LEU A 18 -25.69 -6.02 -0.39
C LEU A 18 -24.89 -4.81 0.07
N ASN A 19 -25.46 -3.60 -0.02
CA ASN A 19 -24.85 -2.38 0.53
C ASN A 19 -24.77 -2.41 2.06
N TYR A 20 -25.74 -3.00 2.77
CA TYR A 20 -25.69 -3.14 4.23
C TYR A 20 -24.64 -4.15 4.68
N LEU A 21 -24.46 -5.27 3.95
CA LEU A 21 -23.44 -6.27 4.24
C LEU A 21 -22.03 -5.78 3.88
N ILE A 22 -21.89 -5.00 2.81
CA ILE A 22 -20.65 -4.28 2.47
C ILE A 22 -20.39 -3.18 3.50
N CYS A 23 -21.41 -2.43 3.91
CA CYS A 23 -21.30 -1.40 4.94
C CYS A 23 -20.95 -2.02 6.31
N MET A 24 -21.47 -3.19 6.67
CA MET A 24 -21.09 -3.94 7.88
C MET A 24 -19.68 -4.52 7.80
N LYS A 25 -19.24 -5.01 6.63
CA LYS A 25 -17.84 -5.43 6.43
C LYS A 25 -16.87 -4.26 6.51
N ILE A 26 -17.23 -3.11 5.95
CA ILE A 26 -16.47 -1.85 6.07
C ILE A 26 -16.51 -1.36 7.53
N PHE A 27 -17.65 -1.43 8.21
CA PHE A 27 -17.82 -1.01 9.60
C PHE A 27 -17.06 -1.90 10.59
N CYS A 28 -17.02 -3.21 10.35
CA CYS A 28 -16.22 -4.14 11.16
C CYS A 28 -14.71 -3.90 10.94
N VAL A 29 -14.30 -3.57 9.71
CA VAL A 29 -12.93 -3.11 9.40
C VAL A 29 -12.65 -1.74 10.02
N SER A 30 -13.62 -0.83 10.07
CA SER A 30 -13.47 0.46 10.76
C SER A 30 -13.35 0.30 12.28
N ILE A 31 -14.05 -0.66 12.89
CA ILE A 31 -13.90 -1.00 14.31
C ILE A 31 -12.53 -1.63 14.58
N LEU A 32 -12.05 -2.51 13.69
CA LEU A 32 -10.69 -3.06 13.77
C LEU A 32 -9.60 -1.98 13.62
N LEU A 33 -9.85 -0.94 12.81
CA LEU A 33 -8.95 0.21 12.62
C LEU A 33 -9.10 1.30 13.70
N GLN A 34 -10.18 1.30 14.50
CA GLN A 34 -10.40 2.29 15.57
C GLN A 34 -9.85 1.85 16.93
N HIS A 35 -9.45 0.59 17.08
CA HIS A 35 -8.73 0.14 18.26
C HIS A 35 -7.23 0.29 18.03
N LYS A 36 -6.59 1.21 18.77
CA LYS A 36 -5.16 1.60 18.72
C LYS A 36 -4.14 0.46 18.89
N ASN A 37 -4.59 -0.80 19.00
CA ASN A 37 -3.81 -2.00 19.29
C ASN A 37 -4.22 -3.21 18.42
N SER A 38 -4.87 -3.00 17.27
CA SER A 38 -5.23 -4.08 16.34
C SER A 38 -4.73 -3.79 14.93
N GLU A 39 -3.48 -3.32 14.84
CA GLU A 39 -2.77 -3.15 13.57
C GLU A 39 -2.39 -4.53 13.03
N MET A 40 -2.80 -4.85 11.81
CA MET A 40 -2.20 -5.97 11.09
C MET A 40 -0.69 -5.78 11.06
N PHE A 41 0.08 -6.85 11.31
CA PHE A 41 1.54 -6.74 11.45
C PHE A 41 2.21 -6.32 10.12
N LEU A 42 2.39 -5.01 9.96
CA LEU A 42 2.83 -4.34 8.76
C LEU A 42 4.27 -3.85 8.92
N VAL A 43 5.09 -4.15 7.93
CA VAL A 43 6.51 -3.81 7.92
C VAL A 43 6.81 -2.90 6.74
N GLY A 44 7.20 -1.65 6.98
CA GLY A 44 7.60 -0.75 5.91
C GLY A 44 9.05 -0.97 5.51
N LEU A 45 9.29 -1.35 4.26
CA LEU A 45 10.62 -1.41 3.68
C LEU A 45 10.89 -0.12 2.90
N THR A 46 11.96 0.58 3.25
CA THR A 46 12.38 1.81 2.58
C THR A 46 13.88 1.85 2.38
N GLY A 47 14.35 2.85 1.65
CA GLY A 47 15.77 3.02 1.33
C GLY A 47 15.99 4.25 0.46
N GLY A 48 17.24 4.66 0.32
CA GLY A 48 17.63 5.73 -0.60
C GLY A 48 17.69 5.23 -2.04
N ILE A 49 17.76 6.15 -3.00
CA ILE A 49 18.14 5.83 -4.38
C ILE A 49 19.47 5.03 -4.38
N ALA A 50 19.55 3.98 -5.20
CA ALA A 50 20.72 3.09 -5.30
C ALA A 50 21.19 2.40 -4.00
N SER A 51 20.37 2.39 -2.93
CA SER A 51 20.66 1.66 -1.68
C SER A 51 20.59 0.14 -1.80
N GLY A 52 19.98 -0.37 -2.88
CA GLY A 52 19.74 -1.82 -3.09
C GLY A 52 18.52 -2.37 -2.36
N LYS A 53 17.52 -1.51 -2.07
CA LYS A 53 16.20 -1.93 -1.58
C LYS A 53 15.57 -3.05 -2.39
N SER A 54 15.69 -3.04 -3.72
CA SER A 54 15.18 -4.09 -4.61
C SER A 54 15.85 -5.45 -4.35
N THR A 55 17.14 -5.47 -4.01
CA THR A 55 17.87 -6.68 -3.63
C THR A 55 17.28 -7.29 -2.36
N VAL A 56 17.12 -6.48 -1.32
CA VAL A 56 16.51 -6.90 -0.05
C VAL A 56 15.05 -7.35 -0.23
N SER A 57 14.27 -6.59 -1.00
CA SER A 57 12.89 -6.93 -1.38
C SER A 57 12.84 -8.29 -2.09
N SER A 58 13.79 -8.59 -2.98
CA SER A 58 13.87 -9.88 -3.66
C SER A 58 14.23 -11.02 -2.70
N MET A 59 15.21 -10.83 -1.82
CA MET A 59 15.59 -11.82 -0.79
C MET A 59 14.41 -12.14 0.14
N LEU A 60 13.64 -11.14 0.57
CA LEU A 60 12.44 -11.35 1.38
C LEU A 60 11.37 -12.15 0.62
N ARG A 61 11.17 -11.90 -0.69
CA ARG A 61 10.26 -12.70 -1.52
C ARG A 61 10.71 -14.15 -1.64
N GLU A 62 12.01 -14.39 -1.79
CA GLU A 62 12.59 -15.75 -1.83
C GLU A 62 12.34 -16.53 -0.53
N LEU A 63 12.28 -15.83 0.61
CA LEU A 63 11.88 -16.38 1.91
C LEU A 63 10.36 -16.56 2.07
N GLY A 64 9.57 -16.29 1.03
CA GLY A 64 8.12 -16.43 1.06
C GLY A 64 7.37 -15.25 1.68
N CYS A 65 8.04 -14.12 1.93
CA CYS A 65 7.39 -12.95 2.51
C CYS A 65 6.48 -12.26 1.47
N PRO A 66 5.23 -11.92 1.81
CA PRO A 66 4.38 -11.15 0.94
C PRO A 66 4.85 -9.68 0.92
N ILE A 67 5.15 -9.18 -0.28
CA ILE A 67 5.59 -7.79 -0.49
C ILE A 67 4.59 -7.07 -1.38
N ILE A 68 4.06 -5.97 -0.88
CA ILE A 68 3.21 -5.04 -1.61
C ILE A 68 4.05 -3.85 -2.01
N ASP A 69 4.30 -3.70 -3.30
CA ASP A 69 5.05 -2.57 -3.85
C ASP A 69 4.11 -1.39 -4.12
N ALA A 70 4.29 -0.30 -3.37
CA ALA A 70 3.43 0.86 -3.46
C ALA A 70 3.50 1.55 -4.84
N ASP A 71 4.66 1.52 -5.51
CA ASP A 71 4.80 2.07 -6.85
C ASP A 71 4.04 1.20 -7.85
N VAL A 72 4.12 -0.12 -7.74
CA VAL A 72 3.34 -1.03 -8.60
C VAL A 72 1.84 -0.85 -8.37
N VAL A 73 1.40 -0.72 -7.12
CA VAL A 73 -0.02 -0.46 -6.80
C VAL A 73 -0.46 0.88 -7.39
N ALA A 74 0.34 1.95 -7.22
CA ALA A 74 0.05 3.27 -7.77
C ALA A 74 -0.09 3.26 -9.29
N ARG A 75 0.65 2.38 -9.98
CA ARG A 75 0.53 2.17 -11.43
C ARG A 75 -0.75 1.45 -11.81
N LYS A 76 -1.08 0.36 -11.12
CA LYS A 76 -2.26 -0.45 -11.40
C LYS A 76 -3.57 0.30 -11.21
N VAL A 77 -3.65 1.17 -10.20
CA VAL A 77 -4.90 1.90 -9.93
C VAL A 77 -5.28 2.89 -11.02
N VAL A 78 -4.33 3.30 -11.88
CA VAL A 78 -4.58 4.24 -12.99
C VAL A 78 -4.54 3.57 -14.36
N GLU A 79 -4.53 2.24 -14.44
CA GLU A 79 -4.64 1.50 -15.69
C GLU A 79 -6.01 1.72 -16.36
N PRO A 80 -6.13 1.51 -17.69
CA PRO A 80 -7.40 1.60 -18.38
C PRO A 80 -8.51 0.80 -17.69
N HIS A 81 -9.74 1.31 -17.76
CA HIS A 81 -10.93 0.73 -17.14
C HIS A 81 -10.99 0.77 -15.61
N THR A 82 -10.05 1.46 -14.93
CA THR A 82 -10.19 1.72 -13.50
C THR A 82 -11.01 3.00 -13.21
N PRO A 83 -11.58 3.12 -11.99
CA PRO A 83 -12.24 4.35 -11.57
C PRO A 83 -11.31 5.58 -11.55
N ALA A 84 -10.05 5.40 -11.14
CA ALA A 84 -9.09 6.49 -11.10
C ALA A 84 -8.73 6.96 -12.51
N TYR A 85 -8.50 6.03 -13.44
CA TYR A 85 -8.24 6.35 -14.85
C TYR A 85 -9.34 7.22 -15.45
N SER A 86 -10.59 6.80 -15.28
CA SER A 86 -11.76 7.52 -15.83
C SER A 86 -11.84 8.96 -15.29
N ARG A 87 -11.58 9.14 -13.99
CA ARG A 87 -11.56 10.47 -13.36
C ARG A 87 -10.39 11.33 -13.81
N ILE A 88 -9.20 10.73 -13.97
CA ILE A 88 -8.01 11.44 -14.45
C ILE A 88 -8.26 11.95 -15.87
N VAL A 89 -8.74 11.10 -16.79
CA VAL A 89 -9.05 11.50 -18.17
C VAL A 89 -10.13 12.58 -18.22
N TYR A 90 -11.15 12.50 -17.37
CA TYR A 90 -12.19 13.53 -17.27
C TYR A 90 -11.63 14.91 -16.90
N HIS A 91 -10.71 14.97 -15.92
CA HIS A 91 -10.17 16.25 -15.42
C HIS A 91 -8.99 16.80 -16.23
N PHE A 92 -8.14 15.93 -16.77
CA PHE A 92 -6.93 16.32 -17.49
C PHE A 92 -7.08 16.30 -19.01
N GLY A 93 -8.22 15.79 -19.50
CA GLY A 93 -8.55 15.68 -20.91
C GLY A 93 -7.84 14.52 -21.62
N PRO A 94 -8.20 14.24 -22.88
CA PRO A 94 -7.60 13.14 -23.65
C PRO A 94 -6.15 13.40 -24.09
N ALA A 95 -5.64 14.63 -23.97
CA ALA A 95 -4.28 15.00 -24.38
C ALA A 95 -3.17 14.30 -23.56
N ILE A 96 -3.52 13.77 -22.37
CA ILE A 96 -2.64 12.98 -21.52
C ILE A 96 -2.64 11.48 -21.86
N LEU A 97 -3.31 11.07 -22.95
CA LEU A 97 -3.35 9.68 -23.38
C LEU A 97 -2.33 9.41 -24.49
N LEU A 98 -1.82 8.18 -24.49
CA LEU A 98 -1.10 7.57 -25.59
C LEU A 98 -2.09 7.06 -26.64
N GLU A 99 -1.59 6.69 -27.83
CA GLU A 99 -2.41 6.14 -28.92
C GLU A 99 -3.11 4.83 -28.53
N ASN A 100 -2.51 4.05 -27.64
CA ASN A 100 -3.08 2.81 -27.11
C ASN A 100 -4.15 3.05 -26.02
N GLY A 101 -4.44 4.31 -25.66
CA GLY A 101 -5.40 4.67 -24.63
C GLY A 101 -4.86 4.58 -23.19
N GLU A 102 -3.57 4.34 -22.99
CA GLU A 102 -2.97 4.43 -21.66
C GLU A 102 -2.60 5.88 -21.31
N ILE A 103 -2.45 6.17 -20.02
CA ILE A 103 -1.97 7.49 -19.58
C ILE A 103 -0.49 7.67 -19.93
N ASP A 104 -0.20 8.71 -20.71
CA ASP A 104 1.15 9.21 -20.95
C ASP A 104 1.68 9.87 -19.67
N ARG A 105 2.50 9.11 -18.95
CA ARG A 105 3.07 9.54 -17.65
C ARG A 105 4.03 10.70 -17.79
N GLN A 106 4.70 10.84 -18.92
CA GLN A 106 5.63 11.93 -19.15
C GLN A 106 4.85 13.23 -19.33
N LYS A 107 3.80 13.23 -20.16
CA LYS A 107 2.90 14.38 -20.32
C LYS A 107 2.16 14.73 -19.04
N LEU A 108 1.56 13.73 -18.37
CA LEU A 108 0.86 13.96 -17.10
C LEU A 108 1.83 14.51 -16.04
N GLY A 109 3.05 13.95 -15.97
CA GLY A 109 4.13 14.43 -15.11
C GLY A 109 4.44 15.91 -15.35
N GLN A 110 4.69 16.31 -16.59
CA GLN A 110 4.97 17.71 -16.94
C GLN A 110 3.83 18.65 -16.49
N LEU A 111 2.57 18.26 -16.68
CA LEU A 111 1.41 19.06 -16.27
C LEU A 111 1.31 19.24 -14.75
N ILE A 112 1.57 18.18 -13.97
CA ILE A 112 1.49 18.25 -12.49
C ILE A 112 2.74 18.88 -11.87
N PHE A 113 3.90 18.82 -12.54
CA PHE A 113 5.10 19.53 -12.10
C PHE A 113 4.96 21.04 -12.31
N ALA A 114 4.29 21.46 -13.38
CA ALA A 114 4.07 22.88 -13.67
C ALA A 114 2.95 23.53 -12.82
N SER A 115 2.10 22.76 -12.15
CA SER A 115 0.96 23.30 -11.39
C SER A 115 0.68 22.50 -10.11
N GLU A 116 0.81 23.18 -8.98
CA GLU A 116 0.49 22.60 -7.67
C GLU A 116 -0.99 22.19 -7.56
N GLU A 117 -1.91 22.97 -8.14
CA GLU A 117 -3.34 22.66 -8.15
C GLU A 117 -3.62 21.34 -8.88
N LYS A 118 -3.02 21.17 -10.07
CA LYS A 118 -3.13 19.92 -10.84
C LYS A 118 -2.54 18.74 -10.08
N ARG A 119 -1.40 18.93 -9.40
CA ARG A 119 -0.81 17.90 -8.54
C ARG A 119 -1.72 17.51 -7.38
N LYS A 120 -2.35 18.48 -6.70
CA LYS A 120 -3.32 18.23 -5.62
C LYS A 120 -4.55 17.48 -6.13
N LEU A 121 -5.06 17.85 -7.31
CA LEU A 121 -6.18 17.17 -7.95
C LEU A 121 -5.85 15.72 -8.31
N LEU A 122 -4.69 15.46 -8.92
CA LEU A 122 -4.28 14.09 -9.22
C LEU A 122 -4.15 13.25 -7.93
N ASN A 123 -3.54 13.83 -6.90
CA ASN A 123 -3.37 13.18 -5.61
C ASN A 123 -4.72 12.88 -4.92
N SER A 124 -5.71 13.78 -4.99
CA SER A 124 -7.02 13.55 -4.39
C SER A 124 -7.80 12.43 -5.08
N ILE A 125 -7.59 12.25 -6.38
CA ILE A 125 -8.19 11.15 -7.16
C ILE A 125 -7.47 9.82 -6.85
N THR A 126 -6.13 9.83 -6.83
CA THR A 126 -5.33 8.59 -6.78
C THR A 126 -5.18 8.03 -5.37
N HIS A 127 -4.98 8.85 -4.34
CA HIS A 127 -4.70 8.35 -2.98
C HIS A 127 -5.79 7.42 -2.41
N PRO A 128 -7.10 7.73 -2.52
CA PRO A 128 -8.13 6.83 -2.03
C PRO A 128 -8.10 5.45 -2.71
N GLU A 129 -7.87 5.42 -4.02
CA GLU A 129 -7.81 4.17 -4.79
C GLU A 129 -6.54 3.36 -4.48
N ILE A 130 -5.39 4.02 -4.30
CA ILE A 130 -4.14 3.38 -3.84
C ILE A 130 -4.36 2.73 -2.48
N HIS A 131 -4.90 3.47 -1.50
CA HIS A 131 -5.13 2.94 -0.17
C HIS A 131 -6.07 1.74 -0.19
N LYS A 132 -7.15 1.81 -0.98
CA LYS A 132 -8.10 0.71 -1.13
C LYS A 132 -7.44 -0.53 -1.76
N ALA A 133 -6.62 -0.36 -2.79
CA ALA A 133 -5.90 -1.45 -3.43
C ALA A 133 -4.88 -2.10 -2.47
N MET A 134 -4.09 -1.29 -1.77
CA MET A 134 -3.14 -1.78 -0.75
C MET A 134 -3.88 -2.54 0.35
N LEU A 135 -4.96 -1.98 0.91
CA LEU A 135 -5.75 -2.63 1.96
C LEU A 135 -6.33 -3.97 1.50
N LYS A 136 -6.73 -4.10 0.24
CA LYS A 136 -7.23 -5.35 -0.33
C LYS A 136 -6.14 -6.42 -0.37
N GLU A 137 -4.92 -6.08 -0.80
CA GLU A 137 -3.79 -7.01 -0.83
C GLU A 137 -3.34 -7.42 0.58
N ILE A 138 -3.27 -6.43 1.48
CA ILE A 138 -3.05 -6.60 2.91
C ILE A 138 -4.01 -7.65 3.49
N LEU A 139 -5.33 -7.45 3.30
CA LEU A 139 -6.35 -8.35 3.83
C LEU A 139 -6.27 -9.74 3.18
N PHE A 140 -5.93 -9.82 1.91
CA PHE A 140 -5.75 -11.08 1.20
C PHE A 140 -4.63 -11.94 1.84
N TYR A 141 -3.47 -11.34 2.14
CA TYR A 141 -2.38 -12.06 2.81
C TYR A 141 -2.74 -12.40 4.26
N PHE A 142 -3.41 -11.50 4.97
CA PHE A 142 -3.89 -11.77 6.32
C PHE A 142 -4.79 -13.03 6.36
N LEU A 143 -5.78 -13.11 5.47
CA LEU A 143 -6.71 -14.24 5.37
C LEU A 143 -6.01 -15.55 4.96
N ARG A 144 -4.87 -15.46 4.27
CA ARG A 144 -4.04 -16.63 3.90
C ARG A 144 -3.12 -17.12 5.00
N GLY A 145 -3.13 -16.47 6.16
CA GLY A 145 -2.34 -16.93 7.29
C GLY A 145 -0.91 -16.39 7.32
N TYR A 146 -0.56 -15.38 6.51
CA TYR A 146 0.73 -14.71 6.63
C TYR A 146 0.84 -13.91 7.93
N ARG A 147 1.99 -14.04 8.61
CA ARG A 147 2.24 -13.42 9.92
C ARG A 147 2.51 -11.93 9.79
N TYR A 148 3.15 -11.49 8.71
CA TYR A 148 3.38 -10.09 8.39
C TYR A 148 3.30 -9.83 6.89
N VAL A 149 3.16 -8.55 6.54
CA VAL A 149 3.22 -8.08 5.15
C VAL A 149 4.21 -6.93 5.05
N VAL A 150 5.07 -6.97 4.04
CA VAL A 150 6.04 -5.91 3.77
C VAL A 150 5.44 -4.91 2.79
N LEU A 151 5.37 -3.64 3.18
CA LEU A 151 5.04 -2.53 2.29
C LEU A 151 6.33 -1.93 1.77
N ASP A 152 6.61 -2.12 0.49
CA ASP A 152 7.78 -1.53 -0.16
C ASP A 152 7.46 -0.09 -0.60
N VAL A 153 8.02 0.89 0.10
CA VAL A 153 7.71 2.32 -0.03
C VAL A 153 9.00 3.15 -0.05
N PRO A 154 9.47 3.64 -1.22
CA PRO A 154 10.72 4.39 -1.32
C PRO A 154 10.76 5.71 -0.50
N LEU A 155 9.64 6.42 -0.42
CA LEU A 155 9.52 7.73 0.26
C LEU A 155 8.74 7.65 1.58
N LEU A 156 9.00 6.59 2.34
CA LEU A 156 8.22 6.26 3.53
C LEU A 156 8.27 7.35 4.60
N PHE A 157 9.46 7.83 4.94
CA PHE A 157 9.67 8.81 6.01
C PHE A 157 9.45 10.26 5.56
N GLU A 158 9.64 10.55 4.28
CA GLU A 158 9.41 11.86 3.71
C GLU A 158 7.91 12.21 3.70
N THR A 159 7.07 11.23 3.41
CA THR A 159 5.62 11.44 3.37
C THR A 159 4.96 11.28 4.73
N ARG A 160 5.52 10.45 5.63
CA ARG A 160 4.96 10.09 6.95
C ARG A 160 3.51 9.59 6.93
N ARG A 161 2.95 9.30 5.75
CA ARG A 161 1.52 8.95 5.61
C ARG A 161 1.24 7.55 6.11
N LEU A 162 2.17 6.64 5.83
CA LEU A 162 2.02 5.23 6.16
C LEU A 162 2.69 4.85 7.47
N THR A 163 3.61 5.66 7.99
CA THR A 163 4.42 5.33 9.19
C THR A 163 3.58 5.02 10.42
N GLN A 164 2.40 5.62 10.56
CA GLN A 164 1.48 5.38 11.67
C GLN A 164 0.80 4.00 11.64
N PHE A 165 0.74 3.36 10.46
CA PHE A 165 0.12 2.04 10.26
C PHE A 165 1.16 0.91 10.25
N LEU A 166 2.43 1.22 10.50
CA LEU A 166 3.52 0.25 10.47
C LEU A 166 3.94 -0.12 11.89
N ASN A 167 4.04 -1.41 12.17
CA ASN A 167 4.59 -1.93 13.41
C ASN A 167 6.11 -1.85 13.41
N HIS A 168 6.71 -2.10 12.24
CA HIS A 168 8.15 -1.99 12.04
C HIS A 168 8.48 -1.25 10.75
N THR A 169 9.58 -0.53 10.79
CA THR A 169 10.20 0.13 9.65
C THR A 169 11.61 -0.41 9.46
N VAL A 170 11.94 -0.72 8.22
CA VAL A 170 13.22 -1.32 7.79
C VAL A 170 13.83 -0.40 6.75
N VAL A 171 15.03 0.10 7.04
CA VAL A 171 15.82 0.87 6.07
C VAL A 171 16.91 0.00 5.49
N VAL A 172 16.97 -0.05 4.17
CA VAL A 172 18.15 -0.55 3.46
C VAL A 172 19.13 0.59 3.31
N TYR A 173 20.29 0.44 3.95
CA TYR A 173 21.32 1.47 3.98
C TYR A 173 22.55 1.01 3.20
N CYS A 174 23.22 1.97 2.58
CA CYS A 174 24.59 1.83 2.13
C CYS A 174 25.32 3.16 2.37
N ASP A 175 26.64 3.11 2.49
CA ASP A 175 27.47 4.30 2.61
C ASP A 175 27.33 5.21 1.38
N PRO A 176 27.53 6.53 1.54
CA PRO A 176 27.33 7.50 0.46
C PRO A 176 28.20 7.24 -0.78
N ALA A 177 29.44 6.76 -0.60
CA ALA A 177 30.34 6.49 -1.72
C ALA A 177 29.82 5.33 -2.57
N THR A 178 29.40 4.24 -1.94
CA THR A 178 28.73 3.11 -2.60
C THR A 178 27.42 3.53 -3.26
N GLN A 179 26.63 4.39 -2.59
CA GLN A 179 25.38 4.91 -3.13
C GLN A 179 25.58 5.68 -4.44
N LEU A 180 26.54 6.62 -4.45
CA LEU A 180 26.88 7.42 -5.63
C LEU A 180 27.43 6.55 -6.75
N SER A 181 28.39 5.68 -6.44
CA SER A 181 29.00 4.77 -7.43
C SER A 181 27.94 3.90 -8.13
N ARG A 182 27.04 3.29 -7.36
CA ARG A 182 25.95 2.47 -7.91
C ARG A 182 24.96 3.29 -8.74
N LEU A 183 24.63 4.52 -8.30
CA LEU A 183 23.73 5.38 -9.03
C LEU A 183 24.32 5.81 -10.38
N MET A 184 25.59 6.20 -10.40
CA MET A 184 26.31 6.57 -11.62
C MET A 184 26.39 5.39 -12.59
N GLN A 185 26.75 4.20 -12.11
CA GLN A 185 26.83 2.98 -12.95
C GLN A 185 25.47 2.57 -13.52
N ARG A 186 24.40 2.63 -12.73
CA ARG A 186 23.06 2.21 -13.14
C ARG A 186 22.44 3.16 -14.16
N ASP A 187 22.58 4.46 -13.94
CA ASP A 187 21.86 5.50 -14.71
C ASP A 187 22.76 6.25 -15.71
N GLY A 188 24.07 5.95 -15.77
CA GLY A 188 25.02 6.59 -16.69
C GLY A 188 25.24 8.08 -16.41
N LEU A 189 25.24 8.48 -15.13
CA LEU A 189 25.27 9.88 -14.70
C LEU A 189 26.69 10.39 -14.39
N THR A 190 26.89 11.71 -14.50
CA THR A 190 28.06 12.36 -13.90
C THR A 190 27.94 12.36 -12.38
N GLN A 191 29.06 12.60 -11.69
CA GLN A 191 29.08 12.67 -10.24
C GLN A 191 28.14 13.77 -9.72
N GLU A 192 28.18 14.96 -10.32
CA GLU A 192 27.34 16.09 -9.90
C GLU A 192 25.85 15.79 -10.07
N GLN A 193 25.48 15.12 -11.18
CA GLN A 193 24.10 14.70 -11.42
C GLN A 193 23.63 13.65 -10.40
N ALA A 194 24.51 12.70 -10.04
CA ALA A 194 24.21 11.70 -9.02
C ALA A 194 24.04 12.34 -7.64
N GLU A 195 24.93 13.26 -7.27
CA GLU A 195 24.86 14.02 -6.02
C GLU A 195 23.56 14.83 -5.90
N GLN A 196 23.17 15.54 -6.98
CA GLN A 196 21.90 16.28 -7.02
C GLN A 196 20.69 15.35 -6.80
N ARG A 197 20.69 14.15 -7.39
CA ARG A 197 19.59 13.18 -7.21
C ARG A 197 19.54 12.62 -5.79
N VAL A 198 20.70 12.34 -5.19
CA VAL A 198 20.79 11.88 -3.80
C VAL A 198 20.30 12.97 -2.85
N ALA A 199 20.72 14.22 -3.07
CA ALA A 199 20.34 15.37 -2.25
C ALA A 199 18.85 15.74 -2.33
N ALA A 200 18.14 15.31 -3.38
CA ALA A 200 16.70 15.51 -3.51
C ALA A 200 15.86 14.61 -2.56
N GLN A 201 16.48 13.62 -1.92
CA GLN A 201 15.83 12.72 -0.96
C GLN A 201 16.32 13.02 0.47
N MET A 202 15.54 12.58 1.47
CA MET A 202 16.00 12.63 2.86
C MET A 202 17.33 11.85 2.98
N PRO A 203 18.35 12.42 3.65
CA PRO A 203 19.64 11.75 3.84
C PRO A 203 19.47 10.34 4.41
N LEU A 204 20.20 9.37 3.86
CA LEU A 204 20.03 7.97 4.24
C LEU A 204 20.40 7.71 5.70
N ASN A 205 21.37 8.47 6.23
CA ASN A 205 21.71 8.48 7.65
C ASN A 205 20.57 8.95 8.56
N GLU A 206 19.77 9.92 8.11
CA GLU A 206 18.59 10.39 8.84
C GLU A 206 17.50 9.32 8.82
N LYS A 207 17.22 8.72 7.65
CA LYS A 207 16.29 7.58 7.54
C LYS A 207 16.68 6.44 8.48
N ARG A 208 17.98 6.13 8.55
CA ARG A 208 18.54 5.11 9.44
C ARG A 208 18.19 5.38 10.90
N GLY A 209 18.23 6.64 11.34
CA GLY A 209 17.88 7.03 12.71
C GLY A 209 16.38 6.96 13.04
N LEU A 210 15.52 6.97 12.01
CA LEU A 210 14.06 6.87 12.16
C LEU A 210 13.54 5.42 12.12
N ALA A 211 14.37 4.47 11.67
CA ALA A 211 13.96 3.10 11.42
C ALA A 211 14.07 2.20 12.66
N ASN A 212 13.18 1.21 12.77
CA ASN A 212 13.27 0.20 13.81
C ASN A 212 14.38 -0.83 13.53
N HIS A 213 14.61 -1.12 12.25
CA HIS A 213 15.64 -2.05 11.80
C HIS A 213 16.40 -1.47 10.61
N VAL A 214 17.67 -1.83 10.49
CA VAL A 214 18.57 -1.39 9.41
C VAL A 214 19.19 -2.64 8.79
N ILE A 215 19.22 -2.68 7.46
CA ILE A 215 19.94 -3.68 6.69
C ILE A 215 21.09 -2.98 5.96
N GLU A 216 22.32 -3.33 6.33
CA GLU A 216 23.52 -2.83 5.67
C GLU A 216 23.79 -3.58 4.37
N ASN A 217 23.82 -2.81 3.28
CA ASN A 217 24.02 -3.29 1.91
C ASN A 217 25.23 -2.61 1.23
N SER A 218 26.20 -2.16 2.04
CA SER A 218 27.53 -1.73 1.59
C SER A 218 28.50 -2.89 1.39
N GLY A 219 28.32 -3.98 2.14
CA GLY A 219 29.21 -5.14 2.13
C GLY A 219 28.89 -6.15 1.03
N SER A 220 29.21 -7.41 1.30
CA SER A 220 28.91 -8.51 0.38
C SER A 220 27.41 -8.81 0.33
N ARG A 221 26.96 -9.44 -0.76
CA ARG A 221 25.55 -9.87 -0.91
C ARG A 221 25.19 -10.90 0.16
N GLU A 222 26.14 -11.73 0.56
CA GLU A 222 26.02 -12.74 1.60
C GLU A 222 25.80 -12.11 2.97
N ASP A 223 26.50 -11.00 3.29
CA ASP A 223 26.29 -10.25 4.53
C ASP A 223 24.88 -9.67 4.59
N THR A 224 24.41 -9.09 3.49
CA THR A 224 23.04 -8.59 3.38
C THR A 224 22.03 -9.71 3.53
N HIS A 225 22.26 -10.87 2.89
CA HIS A 225 21.38 -12.03 3.01
C HIS A 225 21.28 -12.54 4.46
N ARG A 226 22.39 -12.62 5.19
CA ARG A 226 22.39 -12.99 6.62
C ARG A 226 21.58 -12.02 7.48
N GLN A 227 21.68 -10.71 7.20
CA GLN A 227 20.89 -9.70 7.89
C GLN A 227 19.39 -9.82 7.57
N VAL A 228 19.03 -10.08 6.31
CA VAL A 228 17.64 -10.32 5.89
C VAL A 228 17.06 -11.55 6.59
N LEU A 229 17.80 -12.66 6.65
CA LEU A 229 17.38 -13.87 7.38
C LEU A 229 17.12 -13.56 8.85
N ARG A 230 18.06 -12.88 9.51
CA ARG A 230 17.92 -12.51 10.93
C ARG A 230 16.69 -11.63 11.17
N LEU A 231 16.44 -10.67 10.28
CA LEU A 231 15.25 -9.83 10.34
C LEU A 231 13.98 -10.66 10.14
N HIS A 232 13.95 -11.51 9.12
CA HIS A 232 12.81 -12.37 8.82
C HIS A 232 12.44 -13.26 10.01
N THR A 233 13.40 -13.98 10.60
CA THR A 233 13.17 -14.80 11.79
C THR A 233 12.62 -13.97 12.95
N LYS A 234 13.21 -12.80 13.20
CA LYS A 234 12.74 -11.90 14.27
C LYS A 234 11.30 -11.42 14.06
N LEU A 235 10.93 -11.12 12.81
CA LEU A 235 9.57 -10.70 12.46
C LEU A 235 8.59 -11.88 12.52
N GLU A 236 9.00 -13.06 12.08
CA GLU A 236 8.16 -14.26 12.20
C GLU A 236 7.90 -14.63 13.65
N ASP A 237 8.91 -14.60 14.53
CA ASP A 237 8.74 -14.97 15.93
C ASP A 237 7.81 -14.01 16.71
N SER A 238 7.54 -12.82 16.17
CA SER A 238 6.56 -11.91 16.78
C SER A 238 5.17 -12.56 16.84
N MET A 239 4.51 -12.40 17.99
CA MET A 239 3.14 -12.84 18.25
C MET A 239 2.11 -11.75 17.93
N ASP A 240 2.53 -10.58 17.45
CA ASP A 240 1.66 -9.41 17.24
C ASP A 240 0.46 -9.71 16.31
N PHE A 241 0.61 -10.65 15.39
CA PHE A 241 -0.45 -11.08 14.48
C PHE A 241 -1.57 -11.92 15.14
N LEU A 242 -1.31 -12.56 16.29
CA LEU A 242 -2.25 -13.51 16.91
C LEU A 242 -3.46 -12.80 17.50
N LEU A 243 -3.24 -11.68 18.21
CA LEU A 243 -4.32 -10.93 18.85
C LEU A 243 -5.35 -10.45 17.80
N VAL A 244 -4.86 -9.91 16.69
CA VAL A 244 -5.71 -9.43 15.58
C VAL A 244 -6.53 -10.59 14.98
N ARG A 245 -5.93 -11.77 14.80
CA ARG A 245 -6.64 -12.94 14.29
C ARG A 245 -7.70 -13.45 15.26
N VAL A 246 -7.39 -13.51 16.55
CA VAL A 246 -8.34 -13.93 17.57
C VAL A 246 -9.55 -13.00 17.59
N ILE A 247 -9.33 -11.68 17.56
CA ILE A 247 -10.40 -10.67 17.48
C ILE A 247 -11.22 -10.85 16.19
N ALA A 248 -10.58 -11.02 15.04
CA ALA A 248 -11.27 -11.20 13.76
C ALA A 248 -12.11 -12.49 13.72
N ILE A 249 -11.58 -13.60 14.24
CA ILE A 249 -12.30 -14.88 14.35
C ILE A 249 -13.49 -14.73 15.30
N ALA A 250 -13.29 -14.11 16.47
CA ALA A 250 -14.37 -13.87 17.43
C ALA A 250 -15.50 -13.00 16.84
N ALA A 251 -15.14 -11.93 16.13
CA ALA A 251 -16.11 -11.03 15.49
C ALA A 251 -16.92 -11.76 14.39
N THR A 252 -16.27 -12.57 13.56
CA THR A 252 -16.94 -13.34 12.50
C THR A 252 -17.84 -14.44 13.06
N ALA A 253 -17.40 -15.14 14.11
CA ALA A 253 -18.21 -16.14 14.81
C ALA A 253 -19.44 -15.50 15.48
N GLY A 254 -19.25 -14.36 16.17
CA GLY A 254 -20.34 -13.62 16.80
C GLY A 254 -21.38 -13.13 15.80
N LEU A 255 -20.94 -12.57 14.66
CA LEU A 255 -21.85 -12.12 13.61
C LEU A 255 -22.65 -13.27 12.98
N SER A 256 -21.99 -14.41 12.78
CA SER A 256 -22.62 -15.63 12.27
C SER A 256 -23.68 -16.15 13.24
N GLY A 257 -23.38 -16.13 14.55
CA GLY A 257 -24.34 -16.49 15.61
C GLY A 257 -25.57 -15.60 15.62
N ILE A 258 -25.39 -14.28 15.50
CA ILE A 258 -26.50 -13.31 15.44
C ILE A 258 -27.38 -13.55 14.19
N LEU A 259 -26.76 -13.79 13.04
CA LEU A 259 -27.47 -14.09 11.79
C LEU A 259 -28.28 -15.39 11.88
N LEU A 260 -27.70 -16.44 12.45
CA LEU A 260 -28.40 -17.71 12.66
C LEU A 260 -29.56 -17.57 13.64
N TYR A 261 -29.38 -16.80 14.71
CA TYR A 261 -30.43 -16.51 15.67
C TYR A 261 -31.58 -15.70 15.05
N ALA A 262 -31.27 -14.65 14.29
CA ALA A 262 -32.26 -13.86 13.56
C ALA A 262 -33.01 -14.71 12.50
N ALA A 263 -32.31 -15.58 11.78
CA ALA A 263 -32.93 -16.51 10.85
C ALA A 263 -33.87 -17.49 11.56
N LYS A 264 -33.48 -17.99 12.74
CA LYS A 264 -34.33 -18.86 13.57
C LYS A 264 -35.61 -18.15 14.02
N ILE A 265 -35.54 -16.89 14.44
CA ILE A 265 -36.71 -16.07 14.81
C ILE A 265 -37.62 -15.80 13.61
N LEU A 266 -37.05 -15.57 12.42
CA LEU A 266 -37.84 -15.30 11.21
C LEU A 266 -38.53 -16.54 10.64
N LEU A 267 -38.03 -17.73 10.97
CA LEU A 267 -38.58 -19.03 10.54
C LEU A 267 -39.52 -19.67 11.57
N SER A 268 -39.60 -19.11 12.79
CA SER A 268 -40.53 -19.50 13.85
C SER A 268 -41.76 -18.60 13.87
#